data_AF-J3FHD8-F1
#
_entry.id   AF-J3FHD8-F1
#
_cell.length_a   1.000
_cell.length_b   1.000
_cell.length_c   1.000
_cell.angle_alpha   90.00
_cell.angle_beta   90.00
_cell.angle_gamma   90.00
#
_symmetry.space_group_name_H-M   'P 1'
#
loop_
_entity.id
_entity.type
_entity.pdbx_description
1 polymer ?
#
loop_
_entity_poly.entity_id
_entity_poly.type
_entity_poly.pdbx_seq_one_letter_code
_entity_poly.pdbx_strand_id
1 'polypeptide(L)'
;MCDDFGGYKASFELGVTEIGCMAHARRKFFELHATNKSQLAEQALRYIQLLYEIEREVHDLEPDLRRRKRQEKAVPVMDMLHAWMIAQRDLVPEGSAISRALDYSLKRWAALSRYLDDGAVPIDNNWAENQIRPWALGRKN
;
A
#
# COMPACT_ATOMS: atom_id res chain seq x y z
N MET A 1 -11.74 3.08 0.24
CA MET A 1 -10.28 3.22 0.27
C MET A 1 -9.97 4.67 -0.07
N CYS A 2 -9.89 5.56 0.93
CA CYS A 2 -9.81 7.00 0.68
C CYS A 2 -8.38 7.50 0.91
N ASP A 3 -7.86 8.16 -0.12
CA ASP A 3 -6.67 8.99 -0.04
C ASP A 3 -6.93 10.22 0.82
N ASP A 4 -5.88 10.73 1.43
CA ASP A 4 -5.88 11.77 2.46
C ASP A 4 -6.51 13.09 1.95
N PHE A 5 -7.83 13.21 2.04
CA PHE A 5 -8.57 14.47 1.92
C PHE A 5 -9.16 14.82 3.28
N GLY A 6 -8.76 15.98 3.84
CA GLY A 6 -9.11 16.46 5.18
C GLY A 6 -10.60 16.70 5.49
N GLY A 7 -11.52 16.26 4.63
CA GLY A 7 -12.97 16.40 4.80
C GLY A 7 -13.70 15.16 5.35
N TYR A 8 -13.05 14.00 5.44
CA TYR A 8 -13.74 12.71 5.70
C TYR A 8 -13.62 12.18 7.13
N LYS A 9 -13.31 13.04 8.13
CA LYS A 9 -13.39 12.62 9.55
C LYS A 9 -14.82 12.32 10.01
N ALA A 10 -15.85 12.73 9.26
CA ALA A 10 -17.26 12.51 9.58
C ALA A 10 -17.84 11.17 9.08
N SER A 11 -17.11 10.38 8.29
CA SER A 11 -17.65 9.14 7.72
C SER A 11 -17.14 7.85 8.36
N PHE A 12 -16.31 7.97 9.39
CA PHE A 12 -15.95 6.83 10.24
C PHE A 12 -17.12 6.35 11.13
N GLU A 13 -18.16 7.17 11.30
CA GLU A 13 -19.41 6.80 12.01
C GLU A 13 -20.35 5.91 11.17
N LEU A 14 -20.03 5.65 9.89
CA LEU A 14 -20.86 4.87 8.95
C LEU A 14 -20.33 3.46 8.67
N GLY A 15 -19.34 2.97 9.43
CA GLY A 15 -18.81 1.61 9.24
C GLY A 15 -17.91 1.44 8.01
N VAL A 16 -17.39 2.53 7.44
CA VAL A 16 -16.43 2.49 6.34
C VAL A 16 -15.03 2.15 6.88
N THR A 17 -14.57 0.93 6.59
CA THR A 17 -13.24 0.47 6.98
C THR A 17 -12.17 1.12 6.10
N GLU A 18 -11.21 1.83 6.71
CA GLU A 18 -10.05 2.35 5.97
C GLU A 18 -9.22 1.18 5.42
N ILE A 19 -9.09 1.10 4.10
CA ILE A 19 -8.14 0.20 3.44
C ILE A 19 -7.02 1.11 2.94
N GLY A 20 -5.76 0.76 3.21
CA GLY A 20 -4.61 1.55 2.81
C GLY A 20 -4.18 1.17 1.39
N CYS A 21 -4.03 2.13 0.49
CA CYS A 21 -3.53 1.85 -0.86
C CYS A 21 -2.02 1.58 -0.82
N MET A 22 -1.60 0.37 -1.20
CA MET A 22 -0.16 0.07 -1.35
C MET A 22 0.51 0.97 -2.39
N ALA A 23 -0.24 1.43 -3.40
CA ALA A 23 0.23 2.38 -4.40
C ALA A 23 0.69 3.74 -3.80
N HIS A 24 -0.01 4.25 -2.77
CA HIS A 24 0.38 5.50 -2.10
C HIS A 24 1.64 5.34 -1.25
N ALA A 25 1.77 4.21 -0.54
CA ALA A 25 3.01 3.87 0.16
C ALA A 25 4.18 3.74 -0.84
N ARG A 26 3.98 2.99 -1.93
CA ARG A 26 4.98 2.80 -3.00
C ARG A 26 5.43 4.13 -3.61
N ARG A 27 4.52 5.06 -3.90
CA ARG A 27 4.84 6.35 -4.51
C ARG A 27 5.84 7.14 -3.66
N LYS A 28 5.66 7.17 -2.34
CA LYS A 28 6.58 7.85 -1.42
C LYS A 28 7.99 7.27 -1.49
N PHE A 29 8.14 5.94 -1.52
CA PHE A 29 9.46 5.32 -1.69
C PHE A 29 10.03 5.53 -3.10
N PHE A 30 9.19 5.49 -4.13
CA PHE A 30 9.62 5.74 -5.51
C PHE A 30 10.17 7.16 -5.70
N GLU A 31 9.49 8.17 -5.19
CA GLU A 31 9.95 9.56 -5.25
C GLU A 31 11.31 9.74 -4.55
N LEU A 32 11.51 9.06 -3.41
CA LEU A 32 12.80 9.07 -2.70
C LEU A 32 13.90 8.38 -3.48
N HIS A 33 13.60 7.26 -4.14
CA HIS A 33 14.57 6.56 -4.96
C HIS A 33 14.92 7.35 -6.22
N ALA A 34 13.91 7.91 -6.91
CA ALA A 34 14.12 8.72 -8.11
C ALA A 34 14.91 10.01 -7.82
N THR A 35 14.64 10.66 -6.68
CA THR A 35 15.29 11.93 -6.32
C THR A 35 16.69 11.72 -5.72
N ASN A 36 16.83 10.75 -4.81
CA ASN A 36 18.01 10.65 -3.94
C ASN A 36 18.78 9.34 -4.10
N LYS A 37 18.39 8.48 -5.06
CA LYS A 37 18.94 7.11 -5.27
C LYS A 37 19.08 6.33 -3.97
N SER A 38 18.11 6.49 -3.07
CA SER A 38 18.17 5.85 -1.76
C SER A 38 18.08 4.32 -1.92
N GLN A 39 19.08 3.62 -1.40
CA GLN A 39 19.12 2.15 -1.38
C GLN A 39 18.03 1.57 -0.46
N LEU A 40 17.71 2.26 0.63
CA LEU A 40 16.60 1.88 1.51
C LEU A 40 15.26 1.96 0.78
N ALA A 41 15.04 3.04 0.02
CA ALA A 41 13.83 3.17 -0.79
C ALA A 41 13.75 2.07 -1.85
N GLU A 42 14.86 1.71 -2.50
CA GLU A 42 14.91 0.60 -3.46
C GLU A 42 14.53 -0.73 -2.80
N GLN A 43 15.03 -1.01 -1.60
CA GLN A 43 14.72 -2.24 -0.88
C GLN A 43 13.25 -2.31 -0.48
N ALA A 44 12.65 -1.20 -0.02
CA ALA A 44 11.21 -1.11 0.21
C ALA A 44 10.41 -1.42 -1.08
N LEU A 45 10.84 -0.85 -2.22
CA LEU A 45 10.21 -1.10 -3.51
C LEU A 45 10.30 -2.56 -3.95
N ARG A 46 11.38 -3.27 -3.61
CA ARG A 46 11.52 -4.71 -3.90
C ARG A 46 10.51 -5.56 -3.13
N TYR A 47 10.33 -5.30 -1.84
CA TYR A 47 9.29 -6.00 -1.06
C TYR A 47 7.89 -5.72 -1.61
N ILE A 48 7.61 -4.46 -1.95
CA ILE A 48 6.33 -4.09 -2.57
C ILE A 48 6.16 -4.83 -3.89
N GLN A 49 7.19 -4.88 -4.74
CA GLN A 49 7.14 -5.61 -6.01
C GLN A 49 6.77 -7.09 -5.83
N LEU A 50 7.35 -7.76 -4.82
CA LEU A 50 7.00 -9.16 -4.51
C LEU A 50 5.53 -9.33 -4.16
N LEU A 51 4.95 -8.39 -3.39
CA LEU A 51 3.50 -8.41 -3.09
C LEU A 51 2.67 -8.28 -4.37
N TYR A 52 3.05 -7.38 -5.30
CA TYR A 52 2.37 -7.25 -6.58
C TYR A 52 2.55 -8.46 -7.50
N GLU A 53 3.67 -9.18 -7.41
CA GLU A 53 3.86 -10.45 -8.11
C GLU A 53 2.88 -11.51 -7.62
N ILE A 54 2.75 -11.65 -6.30
CA ILE A 54 1.78 -12.56 -5.70
C ILE A 54 0.35 -12.18 -6.11
N GLU A 55 0.02 -10.88 -6.09
CA GLU A 55 -1.30 -10.39 -6.50
C GLU A 55 -1.62 -10.69 -7.97
N ARG A 56 -0.62 -10.67 -8.86
CA ARG A 56 -0.77 -11.11 -10.25
C ARG A 56 -1.05 -12.61 -10.35
N GLU A 57 -0.38 -13.43 -9.54
CA GLU A 57 -0.62 -14.88 -9.53
C GLU A 57 -2.03 -15.25 -9.05
N VAL A 58 -2.61 -14.45 -8.16
CA VAL A 58 -3.90 -14.75 -7.53
C VAL A 58 -5.08 -13.96 -8.14
N HIS A 59 -4.83 -13.19 -9.20
CA HIS A 59 -5.80 -12.30 -9.82
C HIS A 59 -7.04 -13.05 -10.33
N ASP A 60 -6.83 -14.13 -11.09
CA ASP A 60 -7.90 -14.92 -11.70
C ASP A 60 -8.48 -16.01 -10.77
N LEU A 61 -8.07 -16.03 -9.49
CA LEU A 61 -8.55 -17.00 -8.51
C LEU A 61 -9.84 -16.51 -7.84
N GLU A 62 -10.69 -17.47 -7.47
CA GLU A 62 -11.84 -17.26 -6.59
C GLU A 62 -11.42 -16.59 -5.26
N PRO A 63 -12.24 -15.72 -4.65
CA PRO A 63 -11.89 -14.95 -3.45
C PRO A 63 -11.34 -15.80 -2.30
N ASP A 64 -11.90 -16.98 -2.05
CA ASP A 64 -11.42 -17.91 -1.03
C ASP A 64 -10.02 -18.45 -1.33
N LEU A 65 -9.77 -18.86 -2.58
CA LEU A 65 -8.45 -19.34 -3.00
C LEU A 65 -7.42 -18.21 -3.00
N ARG A 66 -7.84 -17.02 -3.43
CA ARG A 66 -7.03 -15.79 -3.37
C ARG A 66 -6.60 -15.50 -1.94
N ARG A 67 -7.54 -15.51 -0.99
CA ARG A 67 -7.25 -15.32 0.44
C ARG A 67 -6.26 -16.37 0.94
N ARG A 68 -6.48 -17.66 0.66
CA ARG A 68 -5.55 -18.73 1.08
C ARG A 68 -4.14 -18.51 0.54
N LYS A 69 -4.01 -18.18 -0.75
CA LYS A 69 -2.70 -17.89 -1.35
C LYS A 69 -2.04 -16.63 -0.78
N ARG A 70 -2.81 -15.59 -0.46
CA ARG A 70 -2.31 -14.40 0.25
C ARG A 70 -1.79 -14.77 1.65
N GLN A 71 -2.51 -15.62 2.38
CA GLN A 71 -2.05 -16.10 3.70
C GLN A 71 -0.77 -16.94 3.60
N GLU A 72 -0.62 -17.78 2.57
CA GLU A 72 0.57 -18.61 2.37
C GLU A 72 1.79 -17.80 1.90
N LYS A 73 1.61 -16.86 0.96
CA LYS A 73 2.70 -16.17 0.27
C LYS A 73 2.87 -14.70 0.65
N ALA A 74 1.77 -13.95 0.73
CA ALA A 74 1.82 -12.50 0.92
C ALA A 74 2.00 -12.09 2.39
N VAL A 75 1.38 -12.81 3.33
CA VAL A 75 1.57 -12.59 4.78
C VAL A 75 3.03 -12.65 5.22
N PRO A 76 3.84 -13.68 4.88
CA PRO A 76 5.24 -13.70 5.29
C PRO A 76 6.06 -12.57 4.67
N VAL A 77 5.77 -12.18 3.41
CA VAL A 77 6.44 -11.02 2.77
C VAL A 77 6.06 -9.72 3.46
N MET A 78 4.78 -9.57 3.84
CA MET A 78 4.28 -8.41 4.56
C MET A 78 4.93 -8.33 5.95
N ASP A 79 5.02 -9.43 6.69
CA ASP A 79 5.69 -9.47 8.00
C ASP A 79 7.18 -9.11 7.91
N MET A 80 7.91 -9.66 6.94
CA MET A 80 9.30 -9.29 6.68
C MET A 80 9.44 -7.81 6.34
N LEU A 81 8.53 -7.26 5.53
CA LEU A 81 8.51 -5.83 5.21
C LEU A 81 8.27 -4.98 6.46
N HIS A 82 7.35 -5.39 7.34
CA HIS A 82 7.08 -4.69 8.60
C HIS A 82 8.31 -4.64 9.50
N ALA A 83 8.90 -5.81 9.75
CA ALA A 83 10.06 -5.96 10.60
C ALA A 83 11.24 -5.16 10.05
N TRP A 84 11.45 -5.22 8.73
CA TRP A 84 12.45 -4.41 8.05
C TRP A 84 12.18 -2.91 8.20
N MET A 85 10.95 -2.44 8.00
CA MET A 85 10.60 -1.02 8.16
C MET A 85 10.84 -0.52 9.58
N ILE A 86 10.50 -1.31 10.60
CA ILE A 86 10.75 -0.98 12.01
C ILE A 86 12.26 -0.88 12.26
N ALA A 87 13.03 -1.87 11.83
CA ALA A 87 14.48 -1.86 12.00
C ALA A 87 15.14 -0.67 11.29
N GLN A 88 14.72 -0.36 10.06
CA GLN A 88 15.24 0.80 9.34
C GLN A 88 14.83 2.12 9.98
N ARG A 89 13.64 2.20 10.59
CA ARG A 89 13.18 3.42 11.24
C ARG A 89 14.04 3.83 12.43
N ASP A 90 14.62 2.86 13.12
CA ASP A 90 15.56 3.08 14.25
C ASP A 90 16.93 3.58 13.76
N LEU A 91 17.36 3.14 12.57
CA LEU A 91 18.66 3.48 11.99
C LEU A 91 18.69 4.82 11.25
N VAL A 92 17.54 5.28 10.73
CA VAL A 92 17.48 6.52 9.94
C VAL A 92 17.33 7.77 10.83
N PRO A 93 17.99 8.89 10.48
CA PRO A 93 17.86 10.12 11.23
C PRO A 93 16.42 10.65 11.18
N GLU A 94 15.93 11.12 12.32
CA GLU A 94 14.62 11.72 12.44
C GLU A 94 14.46 12.96 11.54
N GLY A 95 13.26 13.14 10.99
CA GLY A 95 12.95 14.24 10.08
C GLY A 95 13.44 14.06 8.64
N SER A 96 14.24 13.03 8.36
CA SER A 96 14.67 12.68 7.00
C SER A 96 13.48 12.27 6.13
N ALA A 97 13.62 12.42 4.81
CA ALA A 97 12.55 12.10 3.88
C ALA A 97 12.22 10.58 3.90
N ILE A 98 13.22 9.72 4.15
CA ILE A 98 13.01 8.28 4.34
C ILE A 98 12.32 7.95 5.66
N SER A 99 12.66 8.64 6.76
CA SER A 99 11.97 8.41 8.05
C SER A 99 10.49 8.74 7.94
N ARG A 100 10.13 9.82 7.23
CA ARG A 100 8.72 10.20 6.98
C ARG A 100 7.97 9.15 6.14
N ALA A 101 8.62 8.56 5.13
CA ALA A 101 8.02 7.51 4.32
C ALA A 101 7.80 6.21 5.12
N LEU A 102 8.76 5.84 5.97
CA LEU A 102 8.63 4.73 6.90
C LEU A 102 7.51 5.00 7.92
N ASP A 103 7.50 6.16 8.58
CA ASP A 103 6.46 6.58 9.53
C ASP A 103 5.06 6.53 8.90
N TYR A 104 4.91 7.03 7.68
CA TYR A 104 3.63 7.00 6.96
C TYR A 104 3.14 5.56 6.76
N SER A 105 4.03 4.67 6.34
CA SER A 105 3.69 3.27 6.06
C SER A 105 3.38 2.50 7.34
N LEU A 106 4.18 2.69 8.40
CA LEU A 106 4.00 2.06 9.70
C LEU A 106 2.71 2.51 10.39
N LYS A 107 2.38 3.81 10.36
CA LYS A 107 1.12 4.33 10.93
C LYS A 107 -0.13 3.77 10.28
N ARG A 108 -0.04 3.41 9.00
CA ARG A 108 -1.15 2.85 8.19
C ARG A 108 -1.03 1.35 7.99
N TRP A 109 -0.13 0.69 8.72
CA TRP A 109 0.20 -0.72 8.48
C TRP A 109 -1.03 -1.63 8.58
N ALA A 110 -1.85 -1.44 9.62
CA ALA A 110 -3.10 -2.18 9.79
C ALA A 110 -4.08 -1.97 8.62
N ALA A 111 -4.13 -0.77 8.03
CA ALA A 111 -4.96 -0.51 6.87
C ALA A 111 -4.35 -1.14 5.59
N LEU A 112 -3.03 -1.17 5.47
CA LEU A 112 -2.29 -1.77 4.36
C LEU A 112 -2.32 -3.31 4.38
N SER A 113 -2.45 -3.94 5.55
CA SER A 113 -2.49 -5.41 5.67
C SER A 113 -3.89 -6.01 5.55
N ARG A 114 -4.95 -5.19 5.63
CA ARG A 114 -6.36 -5.66 5.60
C ARG A 114 -6.74 -6.46 4.35
N TYR A 115 -6.17 -6.13 3.18
CA TYR A 115 -6.46 -6.88 1.94
C TYR A 115 -5.98 -8.35 2.00
N LEU A 116 -5.08 -8.70 2.93
CA LEU A 116 -4.60 -10.07 3.10
C LEU A 116 -5.66 -10.98 3.71
N ASP A 117 -6.56 -10.43 4.53
CA ASP A 117 -7.63 -11.20 5.16
C ASP A 117 -8.89 -11.27 4.28
N ASP A 118 -9.12 -10.28 3.43
CA ASP A 118 -10.27 -10.25 2.53
C ASP A 118 -9.87 -10.46 1.06
N GLY A 119 -10.23 -11.63 0.51
CA GLY A 119 -9.94 -12.01 -0.88
C GLY A 119 -10.70 -11.19 -1.94
N ALA A 120 -11.77 -10.48 -1.58
CA ALA A 120 -12.50 -9.61 -2.49
C ALA A 120 -11.89 -8.19 -2.55
N VAL A 121 -11.09 -7.81 -1.54
CA VAL A 121 -10.39 -6.52 -1.50
C VAL A 121 -9.11 -6.57 -2.36
N PRO A 122 -8.92 -5.60 -3.28
CA PRO A 122 -7.66 -5.46 -4.02
C PRO A 122 -6.57 -4.78 -3.17
N ILE A 123 -5.30 -5.08 -3.47
CA ILE A 123 -4.12 -4.46 -2.83
C ILE A 123 -4.02 -2.93 -3.06
N ASP A 124 -4.60 -2.43 -4.14
CA ASP A 124 -4.71 -1.01 -4.45
C ASP A 124 -5.96 -0.73 -5.28
N ASN A 125 -6.46 0.51 -5.15
CA ASN A 125 -7.65 0.97 -5.87
C ASN A 125 -7.34 1.39 -7.32
N ASN A 126 -6.12 1.14 -7.83
CA ASN A 126 -5.72 1.65 -9.14
C ASN A 126 -6.61 1.06 -10.24
N TRP A 127 -7.14 -0.15 -10.05
CA TRP A 127 -8.16 -0.72 -10.94
C TRP A 127 -9.46 0.11 -10.95
N ALA A 128 -9.97 0.51 -9.78
CA ALA A 128 -11.17 1.32 -9.68
C ALA A 128 -10.94 2.78 -10.14
N GLU A 129 -9.79 3.39 -9.84
CA GLU A 129 -9.44 4.72 -10.35
C GLU A 129 -9.23 4.71 -11.87
N ASN A 130 -8.64 3.66 -12.44
CA ASN A 130 -8.46 3.55 -13.89
C ASN A 130 -9.76 3.24 -14.63
N GLN A 131 -10.74 2.60 -13.97
CA GLN A 131 -12.13 2.43 -14.46
C GLN A 131 -12.96 3.73 -14.38
N ILE A 132 -12.69 4.62 -13.42
CA ILE A 132 -13.38 5.92 -13.26
C ILE A 132 -12.72 7.03 -14.13
N ARG A 133 -11.44 6.87 -14.49
CA ARG A 133 -10.69 7.82 -15.33
C ARG A 133 -11.32 8.18 -16.68
N PRO A 134 -12.02 7.31 -17.43
CA PRO A 134 -12.71 7.77 -18.65
C PRO A 134 -13.84 8.77 -18.39
N TRP A 135 -14.34 8.93 -17.16
CA TRP A 135 -15.39 9.90 -16.82
C TRP A 135 -14.86 11.22 -16.25
N ALA A 136 -13.67 11.23 -15.63
CA ALA A 136 -13.12 12.42 -14.96
C ALA A 136 -12.36 13.38 -15.90
N LEU A 137 -12.03 12.96 -17.13
CA LEU A 137 -11.35 13.80 -18.13
C LEU A 137 -12.29 14.77 -18.88
N GLY A 138 -13.59 14.78 -18.57
CA GLY A 138 -14.59 15.65 -19.21
C GLY A 138 -14.85 17.01 -18.52
N ARG A 139 -14.15 17.35 -17.42
CA ARG A 139 -14.31 18.67 -16.76
C ARG A 139 -12.98 19.41 -16.64
N LYS A 140 -12.52 19.91 -17.78
CA LYS A 140 -11.79 21.18 -17.86
C LYS A 140 -12.41 21.97 -19.01
N ASN A 141 -13.31 22.89 -18.67
CA ASN A 141 -13.54 24.09 -19.47
C ASN A 141 -12.84 25.22 -18.72
#